data_AF-A0A2E5XC40-F1
#
_entry.id   AF-A0A2E5XC40-F1
#
_cell.length_a   1.000
_cell.length_b   1.000
_cell.length_c   1.000
_cell.angle_alpha   90.00
_cell.angle_beta   90.00
_cell.angle_gamma   90.00
#
_symmetry.space_group_name_H-M   'P 1'
#
loop_
_entity.id
_entity.type
_entity.pdbx_description
1 polymer ?
#
loop_
_entity_poly.entity_id
_entity_poly.type
_entity_poly.pdbx_seq_one_letter_code
_entity_poly.pdbx_strand_id
1 'polypeptide(L)'
;MDLEGFLIENMNILFLIIGIIVGLTLIKLATKILFRLIILIILIIGLYIGYQQVFQKNIIDNLTNLYCKEKETKTAHCTCFIDPILRDLEKRFPDESLDQLKKNKLKCNTEFIKSYKTMETEIKNCLTENNKDNILKEILNEIKNKGLKILK
;
A
#
# COMPACT_ATOMS: atom_id res chain seq x y z
N MET A 1 23.90 66.50 -10.56
CA MET A 1 22.56 65.90 -10.40
C MET A 1 22.74 64.83 -9.34
N ASP A 2 22.33 65.16 -8.11
CA ASP A 2 22.75 64.40 -6.94
C ASP A 2 22.03 63.05 -6.89
N LEU A 3 22.77 62.02 -6.49
CA LEU A 3 22.30 60.64 -6.39
C LEU A 3 21.01 60.53 -5.55
N GLU A 4 20.89 61.37 -4.52
CA GLU A 4 19.72 61.46 -3.65
C GLU A 4 18.47 61.93 -4.40
N GLY A 5 18.59 62.90 -5.32
CA GLY A 5 17.48 63.40 -6.11
C GLY A 5 16.93 62.35 -7.09
N PHE A 6 17.83 61.59 -7.74
CA PHE A 6 17.45 60.50 -8.64
C PHE A 6 16.78 59.33 -7.91
N LEU A 7 17.23 59.04 -6.68
CA LEU A 7 16.64 58.00 -5.84
C LEU A 7 15.23 58.36 -5.40
N ILE A 8 15.00 59.59 -4.90
CA ILE A 8 13.70 60.05 -4.43
C ILE A 8 12.65 60.00 -5.54
N GLU A 9 13.01 60.41 -6.77
CA GLU A 9 12.10 60.42 -7.92
C GLU A 9 11.73 59.01 -8.42
N ASN A 10 12.60 58.02 -8.20
CA ASN A 10 12.42 56.64 -8.67
C ASN A 10 12.18 55.61 -7.53
N MET A 11 11.92 56.05 -6.29
CA MET A 11 11.73 55.17 -5.12
C MET A 11 10.70 54.07 -5.35
N ASN A 12 9.61 54.38 -6.07
CA ASN A 12 8.54 53.43 -6.36
C ASN A 12 9.03 52.26 -7.23
N ILE A 13 9.89 52.53 -8.20
CA ILE A 13 10.49 51.51 -9.07
C ILE A 13 11.50 50.67 -8.27
N LEU A 14 12.29 51.31 -7.40
CA LEU A 14 13.24 50.62 -6.53
C LEU A 14 12.54 49.64 -5.58
N PHE A 15 11.44 50.04 -4.92
CA PHE A 15 10.67 49.16 -4.05
C PHE A 15 10.04 47.98 -4.80
N LEU A 16 9.57 48.20 -6.03
CA LEU A 16 9.03 47.13 -6.88
C LEU A 16 10.11 46.09 -7.19
N ILE A 17 11.32 46.53 -7.57
CA ILE A 17 12.46 45.63 -7.84
C ILE A 17 12.84 44.84 -6.58
N ILE A 18 12.95 45.49 -5.43
CA ILE A 18 13.24 44.82 -4.15
C ILE A 18 12.15 43.79 -3.82
N GLY A 19 10.87 44.15 -4.00
CA GLY A 19 9.75 43.25 -3.79
C GLY A 19 9.82 41.99 -4.65
N ILE A 20 10.18 42.13 -5.93
CA ILE A 20 10.38 40.98 -6.83
C ILE A 20 11.53 40.10 -6.34
N ILE A 21 12.69 40.68 -5.97
CA ILE A 21 13.85 39.92 -5.49
C ILE A 21 13.52 39.13 -4.23
N VAL A 22 12.84 39.76 -3.27
CA VAL A 22 12.39 39.10 -2.03
C VAL A 22 11.41 37.98 -2.36
N GLY A 23 10.42 38.24 -3.22
CA GLY A 23 9.45 37.24 -3.66
C GLY A 23 10.10 36.01 -4.30
N LEU A 24 11.05 36.22 -5.23
CA LEU A 24 11.80 35.13 -5.87
C LEU A 24 12.62 34.33 -4.85
N THR A 25 13.20 34.99 -3.86
CA THR A 25 13.98 34.33 -2.80
C THR A 25 13.10 33.43 -1.93
N LEU A 26 11.90 33.89 -1.57
CA LEU A 26 10.92 33.10 -0.81
C LEU A 26 10.44 31.88 -1.60
N ILE A 27 10.15 32.03 -2.90
CA ILE A 27 9.75 30.92 -3.77
C ILE A 27 10.87 29.89 -3.89
N LYS A 28 12.13 30.34 -4.05
CA LYS A 28 13.29 29.45 -4.13
C LYS A 28 13.52 28.67 -2.82
N LEU A 29 13.26 29.30 -1.68
CA LEU A 29 13.33 28.64 -0.37
C LEU A 29 12.23 27.59 -0.21
N ALA A 30 10.98 27.96 -0.53
CA ALA A 30 9.84 27.05 -0.45
C ALA A 30 10.01 25.82 -1.35
N THR A 31 10.42 26.02 -2.60
CA THR A 31 10.70 24.93 -3.55
C THR A 31 11.83 24.02 -3.08
N LYS A 32 12.88 24.56 -2.46
CA LYS A 32 13.98 23.77 -1.89
C LYS A 32 13.51 22.88 -0.73
N ILE A 33 12.62 23.38 0.13
CA ILE A 33 12.02 22.59 1.22
C ILE A 33 11.12 21.50 0.64
N LEU A 34 10.26 21.84 -0.32
CA LEU A 34 9.38 20.89 -1.00
C LEU A 34 10.17 19.74 -1.64
N PHE A 35 11.26 20.05 -2.35
CA PHE A 35 12.09 19.04 -3.00
C PHE A 35 12.74 18.08 -1.98
N ARG A 36 13.20 18.60 -0.84
CA ARG A 36 13.73 17.76 0.25
C ARG A 36 12.65 16.82 0.83
N LEU A 37 11.43 17.31 1.00
CA LEU A 37 10.31 16.48 1.47
C LEU A 37 9.97 15.37 0.47
N ILE A 38 9.93 15.69 -0.83
CA ILE A 38 9.69 14.70 -1.88
C ILE A 38 10.75 13.59 -1.86
N ILE A 39 12.04 13.95 -1.77
CA ILE A 39 13.12 12.96 -1.65
C ILE A 39 12.94 12.08 -0.42
N LEU A 40 12.61 12.66 0.72
CA LEU A 40 12.41 11.93 1.96
C LEU A 40 11.23 10.94 1.86
N ILE A 41 10.13 11.35 1.23
CA ILE A 41 8.98 10.48 0.95
C ILE A 41 9.39 9.31 0.05
N ILE A 42 10.12 9.57 -1.04
CA ILE A 42 10.60 8.51 -1.95
C ILE A 42 11.50 7.52 -1.20
N LEU A 43 12.39 8.01 -0.33
CA LEU A 43 13.24 7.15 0.51
C LEU A 43 12.42 6.25 1.43
N ILE A 44 11.42 6.80 2.11
CA ILE A 44 10.53 6.02 2.99
C ILE A 44 9.77 4.96 2.19
N ILE A 45 9.23 5.32 1.02
CA ILE A 45 8.51 4.37 0.15
C ILE A 45 9.45 3.26 -0.33
N GLY A 46 10.67 3.60 -0.75
CA GLY A 46 11.67 2.62 -1.18
C GLY A 46 12.06 1.66 -0.06
N LEU A 47 12.32 2.17 1.14
CA LEU A 47 12.61 1.36 2.33
C LEU A 47 11.42 0.45 2.69
N TYR A 48 10.20 0.95 2.59
CA TYR A 48 8.99 0.16 2.84
C TYR A 48 8.85 -1.00 1.85
N ILE A 49 9.02 -0.74 0.56
CA ILE A 49 8.96 -1.78 -0.49
C ILE A 49 10.07 -2.81 -0.29
N GLY A 50 11.30 -2.37 0.00
CA GLY A 50 12.44 -3.25 0.28
C GLY A 50 12.21 -4.13 1.51
N TYR A 51 11.71 -3.53 2.61
CA TYR A 51 11.36 -4.27 3.82
C TYR A 51 10.29 -5.35 3.56
N GLN A 52 9.25 -4.99 2.80
CA GLN A 52 8.20 -5.92 2.39
C GLN A 52 8.74 -7.09 1.57
N GLN A 53 9.62 -6.81 0.60
CA GLN A 53 10.21 -7.85 -0.25
C GLN A 53 11.15 -8.79 0.52
N VAL A 54 11.94 -8.29 1.47
CA VAL A 54 12.93 -9.10 2.18
C VAL A 54 12.31 -9.85 3.37
N PHE A 55 11.54 -9.15 4.23
CA PHE A 55 11.23 -9.66 5.57
C PHE A 55 9.80 -10.21 5.75
N GLN A 56 8.80 -9.78 4.98
CA GLN A 56 7.44 -10.31 5.17
C GLN A 56 7.23 -11.65 4.47
N LYS A 57 6.44 -12.57 5.02
CA LYS A 57 5.96 -13.75 4.28
C LYS A 57 4.79 -13.30 3.38
N ASN A 58 4.64 -13.91 2.20
CA ASN A 58 3.45 -13.64 1.39
C ASN A 58 2.19 -14.12 2.14
N ILE A 59 1.07 -13.44 1.92
CA ILE A 59 -0.17 -13.71 2.66
C ILE A 59 -0.70 -15.13 2.41
N ILE A 60 -0.53 -15.64 1.20
CA ILE A 60 -0.99 -16.97 0.81
C ILE A 60 -0.31 -18.03 1.67
N ASP A 61 1.02 -18.06 1.70
CA ASP A 61 1.78 -19.02 2.50
C ASP A 61 1.53 -18.82 3.99
N ASN A 62 1.40 -17.57 4.45
CA ASN A 62 1.12 -17.31 5.86
C ASN A 62 -0.21 -17.93 6.29
N LEU A 63 -1.30 -17.65 5.58
CA LEU A 63 -2.63 -18.15 5.92
C LEU A 63 -2.79 -19.65 5.62
N THR A 64 -2.19 -20.15 4.53
CA THR A 64 -2.15 -21.60 4.23
C THR A 64 -1.42 -22.35 5.34
N ASN A 65 -0.31 -21.81 5.84
CA ASN A 65 0.40 -22.43 6.97
C ASN A 65 -0.42 -22.40 8.26
N LEU A 66 -1.24 -21.37 8.45
CA LEU A 66 -1.98 -21.17 9.70
C LEU A 66 -3.27 -22.00 9.74
N TYR A 67 -3.94 -22.17 8.60
CA TYR A 67 -5.28 -22.78 8.53
C TYR A 67 -5.33 -24.13 7.79
N CYS A 68 -4.33 -24.44 6.95
CA CYS A 68 -4.36 -25.60 6.05
C CYS A 68 -3.28 -26.66 6.32
N LYS A 69 -2.32 -26.43 7.23
CA LYS A 69 -1.21 -27.37 7.48
C LYS A 69 -1.49 -28.50 8.46
N GLU A 70 -2.52 -28.39 9.29
CA GLU A 70 -2.88 -29.47 10.22
C GLU A 70 -3.57 -30.61 9.47
N LYS A 71 -2.92 -31.78 9.45
CA LYS A 71 -3.26 -32.92 8.59
C LYS A 71 -4.59 -33.62 8.93
N GLU A 72 -5.15 -33.42 10.12
CA GLU A 72 -6.24 -34.29 10.59
C GLU A 72 -7.65 -33.72 10.38
N THR A 73 -7.80 -32.43 10.11
CA THR A 73 -9.08 -31.87 9.65
C THR A 73 -8.83 -30.67 8.75
N LYS A 74 -9.27 -30.74 7.49
CA LYS A 74 -9.42 -29.53 6.68
C LYS A 74 -10.43 -28.63 7.39
N THR A 75 -9.93 -27.62 8.09
CA THR A 75 -10.77 -26.68 8.81
C THR A 75 -11.62 -25.89 7.81
N ALA A 76 -12.80 -25.41 8.23
CA ALA A 76 -13.60 -24.50 7.42
C ALA A 76 -12.83 -23.22 7.01
N HIS A 77 -11.80 -22.84 7.78
CA HIS A 77 -10.87 -21.78 7.41
C HIS A 77 -10.09 -22.12 6.14
N CYS A 78 -9.66 -23.37 5.97
CA CYS A 78 -8.98 -23.81 4.76
C CYS A 78 -9.97 -23.96 3.59
N THR A 79 -11.02 -24.76 3.77
CA THR A 79 -11.92 -25.17 2.67
C THR A 79 -12.84 -24.07 2.19
N CYS A 80 -13.36 -23.23 3.09
CA CYS A 80 -14.31 -22.19 2.72
C CYS A 80 -13.66 -20.83 2.49
N PHE A 81 -12.45 -20.57 2.99
CA PHE A 81 -11.81 -19.26 2.84
C PHE A 81 -10.55 -19.31 1.96
N ILE A 82 -9.59 -20.20 2.24
CA ILE A 82 -8.33 -20.25 1.48
C ILE A 82 -8.51 -20.92 0.10
N ASP A 83 -9.19 -22.07 0.04
CA ASP A 83 -9.33 -22.84 -1.20
C ASP A 83 -10.04 -22.06 -2.33
N PRO A 84 -11.16 -21.33 -2.11
CA PRO A 84 -11.80 -20.54 -3.16
C PRO A 84 -10.87 -19.47 -3.75
N ILE A 85 -10.08 -18.81 -2.88
CA ILE A 85 -9.11 -17.80 -3.27
C ILE A 85 -7.98 -18.42 -4.10
N LEU A 86 -7.45 -19.57 -3.67
CA LEU A 86 -6.40 -20.27 -4.42
C LEU A 86 -6.89 -20.71 -5.80
N ARG A 87 -8.10 -21.26 -5.90
CA ARG A 87 -8.70 -21.67 -7.17
C ARG A 87 -8.88 -20.50 -8.14
N ASP A 88 -9.33 -19.36 -7.65
CA ASP A 88 -9.45 -18.15 -8.48
C ASP A 88 -8.07 -17.66 -8.97
N LEU A 89 -7.06 -17.67 -8.11
CA LEU A 89 -5.70 -17.30 -8.49
C LEU A 89 -5.10 -18.26 -9.52
N GLU A 90 -5.22 -19.56 -9.32
CA GLU A 90 -4.77 -20.59 -10.28
C GLU A 90 -5.47 -20.45 -11.63
N LYS A 91 -6.76 -20.10 -11.62
CA LYS A 91 -7.52 -19.84 -12.84
C LYS A 91 -7.07 -18.58 -13.58
N ARG A 92 -6.73 -17.51 -12.86
CA ARG A 92 -6.32 -16.22 -13.44
C ARG A 92 -4.84 -16.16 -13.84
N PHE A 93 -4.03 -17.04 -13.27
CA PHE A 93 -2.60 -17.14 -13.54
C PHE A 93 -2.21 -18.57 -13.96
N PRO A 94 -2.76 -19.10 -15.09
CA PRO A 94 -2.45 -20.46 -15.53
C PRO A 94 -1.01 -20.59 -16.04
N ASP A 95 -0.47 -19.56 -16.69
CA ASP A 95 0.88 -19.54 -17.27
C ASP A 95 1.96 -19.10 -16.27
N GLU A 96 1.56 -18.39 -15.21
CA GLU A 96 2.43 -17.96 -14.12
C GLU A 96 2.20 -18.89 -12.94
N SER A 97 3.10 -19.86 -12.72
CA SER A 97 3.00 -20.78 -11.58
C SER A 97 2.74 -19.97 -10.30
N LEU A 98 1.82 -20.43 -9.44
CA LEU A 98 1.47 -19.73 -8.20
C LEU A 98 2.71 -19.39 -7.35
N ASP A 99 3.77 -20.19 -7.45
CA ASP A 99 5.07 -19.94 -6.82
C ASP A 99 5.79 -18.68 -7.32
N GLN A 100 5.65 -18.33 -8.60
CA GLN A 100 6.14 -17.06 -9.16
C GLN A 100 5.35 -15.87 -8.61
N LEU A 101 4.02 -15.99 -8.51
CA LEU A 101 3.18 -14.98 -7.88
C LEU A 101 3.62 -14.76 -6.42
N LYS A 102 3.84 -15.85 -5.67
CA LYS A 102 4.30 -15.85 -4.27
C LYS A 102 5.69 -15.22 -4.07
N LYS A 103 6.59 -15.28 -5.06
CA LYS A 103 7.90 -14.60 -5.02
C LYS A 103 7.74 -13.08 -5.01
N ASN A 104 6.77 -12.54 -5.74
CA ASN A 104 6.44 -11.12 -5.67
C ASN A 104 5.39 -10.87 -4.57
N LYS A 105 5.85 -10.72 -3.33
CA LYS A 105 5.00 -10.57 -2.13
C LYS A 105 3.95 -9.46 -2.26
N LEU A 106 4.31 -8.31 -2.85
CA LEU A 106 3.39 -7.19 -3.05
C LEU A 106 2.27 -7.59 -4.03
N LYS A 107 2.65 -8.10 -5.22
CA LYS A 107 1.70 -8.57 -6.23
C LYS A 107 0.83 -9.69 -5.68
N CYS A 108 1.43 -10.65 -4.97
CA CYS A 108 0.72 -11.74 -4.29
C CYS A 108 -0.35 -11.23 -3.33
N ASN A 109 0.00 -10.28 -2.45
CA ASN A 109 -0.94 -9.73 -1.48
C ASN A 109 -2.06 -8.94 -2.17
N THR A 110 -1.74 -8.16 -3.21
CA THR A 110 -2.73 -7.44 -4.00
C THR A 110 -3.69 -8.39 -4.70
N GLU A 111 -3.18 -9.42 -5.37
CA GLU A 111 -4.00 -10.39 -6.08
C GLU A 111 -4.83 -11.26 -5.14
N PHE A 112 -4.31 -11.58 -3.95
CA PHE A 112 -5.07 -12.24 -2.89
C PHE A 112 -6.28 -11.41 -2.45
N ILE A 113 -6.11 -10.09 -2.22
CA ILE A 113 -7.22 -9.20 -1.84
C ILE A 113 -8.26 -9.12 -2.96
N LYS A 114 -7.83 -9.01 -4.22
CA LYS A 114 -8.74 -9.00 -5.36
C LYS A 114 -9.54 -10.31 -5.44
N SER A 115 -8.84 -11.42 -5.32
CA SER A 115 -9.44 -12.76 -5.34
C SER A 115 -10.45 -12.96 -4.22
N TYR A 116 -10.10 -12.56 -2.99
CA TYR A 116 -11.03 -12.57 -1.85
C TYR A 116 -12.32 -11.80 -2.14
N LYS A 117 -12.22 -10.59 -2.71
CA LYS A 117 -13.41 -9.80 -3.06
C LYS A 117 -14.26 -10.48 -4.14
N THR A 118 -13.63 -11.09 -5.14
CA THR A 118 -14.33 -11.81 -6.20
C THR A 118 -15.04 -13.05 -5.65
N MET A 119 -14.40 -13.78 -4.74
CA MET A 119 -14.92 -15.01 -4.15
C MET A 119 -15.72 -14.77 -2.85
N GLU A 120 -15.96 -13.52 -2.46
CA GLU A 120 -16.55 -13.17 -1.16
C GLU A 120 -17.91 -13.84 -0.94
N THR A 121 -18.76 -13.88 -1.98
CA THR A 121 -20.07 -14.53 -1.92
C THR A 121 -19.95 -16.04 -1.76
N GLU A 122 -19.04 -16.68 -2.50
CA GLU A 122 -18.79 -18.12 -2.41
C GLU A 122 -18.25 -18.51 -1.02
N ILE A 123 -17.31 -17.71 -0.50
CA ILE A 123 -16.74 -17.88 0.83
C ILE A 123 -17.84 -17.77 1.90
N LYS A 124 -18.69 -16.75 1.82
CA LYS A 124 -19.82 -16.56 2.75
C LYS A 124 -20.77 -17.74 2.71
N ASN A 125 -21.20 -18.15 1.51
CA ASN A 125 -22.13 -19.26 1.35
C ASN A 125 -21.54 -20.56 1.94
N CYS A 126 -20.28 -20.87 1.64
CA CYS A 126 -19.62 -22.05 2.21
C CYS A 126 -19.55 -22.01 3.74
N LEU A 127 -19.24 -20.84 4.33
CA LEU A 127 -19.19 -20.70 5.79
C LEU A 127 -20.57 -20.85 6.43
N THR A 128 -21.62 -20.32 5.81
CA THR A 128 -23.01 -20.46 6.28
C THR A 128 -23.50 -21.90 6.20
N GLU A 129 -23.22 -22.60 5.09
CA GLU A 129 -23.55 -24.03 4.93
C GLU A 129 -22.86 -24.92 5.98
N ASN A 130 -21.69 -24.50 6.47
CA ASN A 130 -20.94 -25.19 7.51
C ASN A 130 -21.25 -24.69 8.94
N ASN A 131 -22.26 -23.83 9.13
CA ASN A 131 -22.62 -23.21 10.42
C ASN A 131 -21.46 -22.45 11.10
N LYS A 132 -20.59 -21.81 10.31
CA LYS A 132 -19.38 -21.13 10.79
C LYS A 132 -19.30 -19.66 10.36
N ASP A 133 -20.40 -18.92 10.44
CA ASP A 133 -20.49 -17.51 10.02
C ASP A 133 -19.52 -16.57 10.76
N ASN A 134 -19.13 -16.92 11.99
CA ASN A 134 -18.19 -16.12 12.78
C ASN A 134 -16.73 -16.21 12.29
N ILE A 135 -16.37 -17.27 11.55
CA ILE A 135 -15.01 -17.47 11.05
C ILE A 135 -14.58 -16.33 10.12
N LEU A 136 -15.47 -15.82 9.28
CA LEU A 136 -15.12 -14.73 8.37
C LEU A 136 -14.72 -13.47 9.15
N LYS A 137 -15.46 -13.15 10.22
CA LYS A 137 -15.14 -12.00 11.08
C LYS A 137 -13.83 -12.22 11.83
N GLU A 138 -13.59 -13.43 12.32
CA GLU A 138 -12.34 -13.80 12.99
C GLU A 138 -11.14 -13.66 12.05
N ILE A 139 -11.18 -14.26 10.85
CA ILE A 139 -10.10 -14.17 9.87
C ILE A 139 -9.83 -12.72 9.48
N LEU A 140 -10.87 -11.93 9.18
CA LEU A 140 -10.70 -10.52 8.82
C LEU A 140 -10.10 -9.71 9.96
N ASN A 141 -10.48 -9.98 11.21
CA ASN A 141 -9.94 -9.30 12.37
C ASN A 141 -8.48 -9.73 12.65
N GLU A 142 -8.15 -11.01 12.48
CA GLU A 142 -6.79 -11.52 12.57
C GLU A 142 -5.89 -10.92 11.50
N ILE A 143 -6.35 -10.86 10.25
CA ILE A 143 -5.64 -10.23 9.13
C ILE A 143 -5.37 -8.76 9.43
N LYS A 144 -6.38 -8.03 9.95
CA LYS A 144 -6.26 -6.62 10.31
C LYS A 144 -5.29 -6.37 11.46
N ASN A 145 -5.27 -7.25 12.46
CA ASN A 145 -4.43 -7.11 13.66
C ASN A 145 -3.00 -7.63 13.45
N LYS A 146 -2.81 -8.69 12.65
CA LYS A 146 -1.52 -9.38 12.48
C LYS A 146 -0.73 -8.99 11.24
N GLY A 147 -1.32 -8.42 10.17
CA GLY A 147 -0.54 -8.26 8.93
C GLY A 147 -0.97 -7.22 7.90
N LEU A 148 -2.21 -6.72 7.92
CA LEU A 148 -2.72 -5.84 6.87
C LEU A 148 -3.29 -4.53 7.43
N LYS A 149 -2.42 -3.63 7.88
CA LYS A 149 -2.70 -2.17 7.88
C LYS A 149 -2.72 -1.61 6.44
N ILE A 150 -3.36 -2.30 5.50
CA ILE A 150 -3.53 -1.86 4.09
C ILE A 150 -4.98 -1.41 3.83
N LEU A 151 -5.91 -1.72 4.75
CA LEU A 151 -7.29 -1.28 4.66
C LEU A 151 -7.57 -0.23 5.73
N LYS A 152 -7.16 1.00 5.47
CA LYS A 152 -7.81 2.19 6.02
C LYS A 152 -7.94 3.24 4.92
#